data_AF-A0A8D8GWB6-F1
#
_entry.id   AF-A0A8D8GWB6-F1
#
_cell.length_a   1.000
_cell.length_b   1.000
_cell.length_c   1.000
_cell.angle_alpha   90.00
_cell.angle_beta   90.00
_cell.angle_gamma   90.00
#
_symmetry.space_group_name_H-M   'P 1'
#
loop_
_entity.id
_entity.type
_entity.pdbx_description
1 polymer ?
#
loop_
_entity_poly.entity_id
_entity_poly.type
_entity_poly.pdbx_seq_one_letter_code
_entity_poly.pdbx_strand_id
1 'polypeptide(L)'
;LTYWQRTQVDLATGLDFGPQGNVFASFTHLQHAPFTFRLSVNNTSGAARRGTCRIFIGPKADERNTPLTYKEQRILMVELDKFTVTLNPGTNNIVRRSEQSSVTIPYERTFRSAAVSSQPGTEVYRFCNCGWPHHLLIPKGTPEGLRFDLFAMISDYSGDTVNQEFDENVNCNDSHSFCGLRDQLYPDRRPMGYPFDRNAATSIRTLQDFTRPNSNMALTDVQVKFTNTVIART
;
A
#
# COMPACT_ATOMS: atom_id res chain seq x y z
N LEU A 1 2.84 13.38 -5.81
CA LEU A 1 3.75 13.73 -6.93
C LEU A 1 4.46 12.47 -7.36
N THR A 2 4.52 12.22 -8.67
CA THR A 2 5.23 11.09 -9.29
C THR A 2 6.20 11.60 -10.36
N TYR A 3 7.26 10.85 -10.64
CA TYR A 3 8.32 11.22 -11.57
C TYR A 3 9.07 9.96 -12.05
N TRP A 4 10.02 10.14 -12.97
CA TRP A 4 10.93 9.07 -13.37
C TRP A 4 12.16 9.03 -12.46
N GLN A 5 12.54 7.86 -11.96
CA GLN A 5 13.80 7.65 -11.27
C GLN A 5 14.73 6.77 -12.10
N ARG A 6 15.98 7.18 -12.27
CA ARG A 6 17.03 6.36 -12.89
C ARG A 6 17.85 5.70 -11.79
N THR A 7 17.98 4.38 -11.88
CA THR A 7 18.74 3.57 -10.93
C THR A 7 19.66 2.60 -11.67
N GLN A 8 20.69 2.13 -10.98
CA GLN A 8 21.62 1.10 -11.44
C GLN A 8 21.47 -0.17 -10.61
N VAL A 9 21.60 -1.33 -11.26
CA VAL A 9 21.64 -2.64 -10.62
C VAL A 9 22.83 -3.42 -11.16
N ASP A 10 23.52 -4.15 -10.28
CA ASP A 10 24.59 -5.06 -10.67
C ASP A 10 23.98 -6.41 -11.08
N LEU A 11 24.21 -6.78 -12.34
CA LEU A 11 23.72 -8.01 -12.95
C LEU A 11 24.79 -9.11 -13.03
N ALA A 12 25.99 -8.88 -12.50
CA ALA A 12 27.12 -9.79 -12.62
C ALA A 12 26.79 -11.23 -12.18
N THR A 13 26.00 -11.39 -11.10
CA THR A 13 25.67 -12.72 -10.56
C THR A 13 24.82 -13.58 -11.50
N GLY A 14 24.06 -12.97 -12.42
CA GLY A 14 23.18 -13.68 -13.35
C GLY A 14 23.75 -13.88 -14.76
N LEU A 15 25.00 -13.46 -15.01
CA LEU A 15 25.59 -13.47 -16.35
C LEU A 15 26.57 -14.63 -16.52
N ASP A 16 26.04 -15.77 -16.99
CA ASP A 16 26.87 -16.94 -17.32
C ASP A 16 27.88 -16.59 -18.43
N PHE A 17 29.12 -17.04 -18.27
CA PHE A 17 30.23 -16.83 -19.21
C PHE A 17 30.56 -15.34 -19.49
N GLY A 18 30.13 -14.44 -18.59
CA GLY A 18 30.42 -13.01 -18.66
C GLY A 18 31.84 -12.63 -18.22
N PRO A 19 32.25 -11.36 -18.44
CA PRO A 19 33.49 -10.84 -17.89
C PRO A 19 33.47 -10.88 -16.36
N GLN A 20 34.64 -11.07 -15.74
CA GLN A 20 34.80 -10.99 -14.30
C GLN A 20 34.61 -9.54 -13.81
N GLY A 21 33.89 -9.35 -12.70
CA GLY A 21 33.64 -8.04 -12.09
C GLY A 21 32.17 -7.59 -12.15
N ASN A 22 31.91 -6.35 -11.75
CA ASN A 22 30.55 -5.80 -11.67
C ASN A 22 30.03 -5.45 -13.07
N VAL A 23 28.77 -5.79 -13.35
CA VAL A 23 28.10 -5.50 -14.62
C VAL A 23 26.86 -4.68 -14.32
N PHE A 24 27.02 -3.35 -14.31
CA PHE A 24 25.93 -2.44 -14.02
C PHE A 24 25.04 -2.18 -15.23
N ALA A 25 23.74 -2.36 -15.05
CA ALA A 25 22.72 -1.86 -15.97
C ALA A 25 22.03 -0.64 -15.37
N SER A 26 21.87 0.41 -16.17
CA SER A 26 21.06 1.58 -15.81
C SER A 26 19.66 1.44 -16.40
N PHE A 27 18.64 1.65 -15.58
CA PHE A 27 17.24 1.62 -16.02
C PHE A 27 16.43 2.75 -15.37
N THR A 28 15.32 3.11 -16.00
CA THR A 28 14.42 4.17 -15.53
C THR A 28 13.07 3.55 -15.17
N HIS A 29 12.54 3.88 -14.00
CA HIS A 29 11.26 3.39 -13.51
C HIS A 29 10.44 4.52 -12.88
N LEU A 30 9.14 4.26 -12.67
CA LEU A 30 8.27 5.19 -11.96
C LEU A 30 8.74 5.34 -10.50
N GLN A 31 8.56 6.53 -9.94
CA GLN A 31 8.79 6.81 -8.53
C GLN A 31 7.77 7.86 -8.03
N HIS A 32 7.55 7.92 -6.73
CA HIS A 32 6.77 8.96 -6.07
C HIS A 32 7.59 9.71 -5.01
N ALA A 33 7.16 10.92 -4.69
CA ALA A 33 7.66 11.62 -3.51
C ALA A 33 7.12 10.93 -2.24
N PRO A 34 7.91 10.83 -1.16
CA PRO A 34 7.41 10.40 0.15
C PRO A 34 6.22 11.23 0.61
N PHE A 35 5.27 10.59 1.29
CA PHE A 35 4.12 11.27 1.86
C PHE A 35 3.68 10.61 3.18
N THR A 36 2.69 11.20 3.84
CA THR A 36 2.21 10.72 5.14
C THR A 36 0.70 10.88 5.23
N PHE A 37 0.03 9.82 5.65
CA PHE A 37 -1.37 9.87 6.04
C PHE A 37 -1.50 10.47 7.44
N ARG A 38 -2.40 11.43 7.59
CA ARG A 38 -2.77 12.02 8.87
C ARG A 38 -4.25 11.78 9.09
N LEU A 39 -4.59 10.93 10.06
CA LEU A 39 -5.96 10.60 10.40
C LEU A 39 -6.30 11.18 11.77
N SER A 40 -7.42 11.90 11.86
CA SER A 40 -7.99 12.37 13.14
C SER A 40 -9.21 11.52 13.46
N VAL A 41 -9.16 10.80 14.58
CA VAL A 41 -10.13 9.77 14.95
C VAL A 41 -10.61 10.02 16.37
N ASN A 42 -11.92 10.15 16.56
CA ASN A 42 -12.50 10.31 17.89
C ASN A 42 -13.10 8.99 18.39
N ASN A 43 -12.59 8.47 19.50
CA ASN A 43 -13.13 7.29 20.17
C ASN A 43 -14.07 7.72 21.30
N THR A 44 -15.38 7.51 21.10
CA THR A 44 -16.43 7.88 22.06
C THR A 44 -16.79 6.77 23.05
N SER A 45 -16.13 5.61 23.00
CA SER A 45 -16.53 4.41 23.77
C SER A 45 -16.12 4.40 25.25
N GLY A 46 -15.47 5.46 25.73
CA GLY A 46 -15.03 5.60 27.13
C GLY A 46 -13.86 4.69 27.54
N ALA A 47 -13.46 3.73 26.70
CA ALA A 47 -12.33 2.83 26.92
C ALA A 47 -11.43 2.77 25.68
N ALA A 48 -10.17 2.33 25.87
CA ALA A 48 -9.27 2.09 24.75
C ALA A 48 -9.83 1.00 23.82
N ARG A 49 -9.73 1.23 22.51
CA ARG A 49 -10.18 0.29 21.47
C ARG A 49 -9.04 0.01 20.50
N ARG A 50 -8.99 -1.20 19.96
CA ARG A 50 -8.08 -1.53 18.87
C ARG A 50 -8.87 -1.58 17.57
N GLY A 51 -8.32 -0.98 16.53
CA GLY A 51 -8.91 -0.98 15.19
C GLY A 51 -7.92 -1.40 14.13
N THR A 52 -8.42 -1.79 12.98
CA THR A 52 -7.63 -2.01 11.76
C THR A 52 -7.89 -0.83 10.82
N CYS A 53 -6.88 0.01 10.59
CA CYS A 53 -6.93 1.08 9.61
C CYS A 53 -6.69 0.48 8.22
N ARG A 54 -7.56 0.79 7.26
CA ARG A 54 -7.51 0.32 5.87
C ARG A 54 -7.56 1.54 4.96
N ILE A 55 -6.56 1.69 4.09
CA ILE A 55 -6.43 2.84 3.21
C ILE A 55 -6.45 2.34 1.77
N PHE A 56 -7.32 2.93 0.95
CA PHE A 56 -7.43 2.62 -0.47
C PHE A 56 -7.42 3.90 -1.30
N ILE A 57 -7.07 3.78 -2.58
CA ILE A 57 -7.18 4.85 -3.56
C ILE A 57 -7.93 4.35 -4.79
N GLY A 58 -8.83 5.15 -5.34
CA GLY A 58 -9.56 4.82 -6.57
C GLY A 58 -9.78 6.04 -7.46
N PRO A 59 -9.77 5.89 -8.79
CA PRO A 59 -10.03 7.00 -9.70
C PRO A 59 -11.46 7.52 -9.51
N LYS A 60 -11.67 8.83 -9.68
CA LYS A 60 -13.02 9.42 -9.57
C LYS A 60 -13.83 9.33 -10.87
N ALA A 61 -13.13 9.25 -11.99
CA ALA A 61 -13.70 9.34 -13.32
C ALA A 61 -13.02 8.37 -14.30
N ASP A 62 -13.71 8.06 -15.39
CA ASP A 62 -13.19 7.29 -16.52
C ASP A 62 -12.24 8.13 -17.40
N GLU A 63 -11.78 7.56 -18.52
CA GLU A 63 -10.89 8.23 -19.47
C GLU A 63 -11.51 9.45 -20.17
N ARG A 64 -12.84 9.58 -20.14
CA ARG A 64 -13.60 10.70 -20.71
C ARG A 64 -13.95 11.75 -19.65
N ASN A 65 -13.42 11.59 -18.44
CA ASN A 65 -13.71 12.43 -17.28
C ASN A 65 -15.19 12.33 -16.82
N THR A 66 -15.87 11.22 -17.11
CA THR A 66 -17.20 10.91 -16.59
C THR A 66 -17.07 10.34 -15.17
N PRO A 67 -17.79 10.88 -14.17
CA PRO A 67 -17.76 10.33 -12.82
C PRO A 67 -18.15 8.85 -12.77
N LEU A 68 -17.35 8.04 -12.07
CA LEU A 68 -17.63 6.62 -11.89
C LEU A 68 -18.76 6.41 -10.88
N THR A 69 -19.62 5.44 -11.15
CA THR A 69 -20.55 4.92 -10.14
C THR A 69 -19.79 4.12 -9.08
N TYR A 70 -20.41 3.91 -7.92
CA TYR A 70 -19.84 3.06 -6.86
C TYR A 70 -19.44 1.67 -7.39
N LYS A 71 -20.28 1.06 -8.24
CA LYS A 71 -20.05 -0.29 -8.78
C LYS A 71 -18.82 -0.34 -9.67
N GLU A 72 -18.55 0.71 -10.42
CA GLU A 72 -17.36 0.82 -11.27
C GLU A 72 -16.13 1.19 -10.45
N GLN A 73 -16.25 2.15 -9.54
CA GLN A 73 -15.14 2.62 -8.73
C GLN A 73 -14.64 1.55 -7.75
N ARG A 74 -15.54 0.76 -7.12
CA ARG A 74 -15.15 -0.24 -6.10
C ARG A 74 -14.14 -1.27 -6.62
N ILE A 75 -14.24 -1.67 -7.89
CA ILE A 75 -13.34 -2.67 -8.49
C ILE A 75 -12.00 -2.08 -8.90
N LEU A 76 -11.88 -0.75 -8.86
CA LEU A 76 -10.67 0.02 -9.15
C LEU A 76 -10.02 0.56 -7.86
N MET A 77 -10.56 0.22 -6.67
CA MET A 77 -9.96 0.60 -5.40
C MET A 77 -8.71 -0.25 -5.15
N VAL A 78 -7.55 0.40 -5.12
CA VAL A 78 -6.25 -0.21 -4.85
C VAL A 78 -5.90 0.01 -3.38
N GLU A 79 -5.53 -1.06 -2.68
CA GLU A 79 -5.05 -0.99 -1.30
C GLU A 79 -3.72 -0.25 -1.25
N LEU A 80 -3.61 0.74 -0.35
CA LEU A 80 -2.37 1.48 -0.10
C LEU A 80 -1.71 1.07 1.22
N ASP A 81 -2.51 0.74 2.23
CA ASP A 81 -1.99 0.35 3.54
C ASP A 81 -3.08 -0.33 4.40
N LYS A 82 -2.64 -1.20 5.29
CA LYS A 82 -3.45 -1.85 6.31
C LYS A 82 -2.62 -2.07 7.57
N PHE A 83 -3.06 -1.50 8.70
CA PHE A 83 -2.31 -1.57 9.95
C PHE A 83 -3.21 -1.50 11.18
N THR A 84 -2.74 -2.07 12.29
CA THR A 84 -3.47 -2.00 13.56
C THR A 84 -3.19 -0.70 14.29
N VAL A 85 -4.21 -0.14 14.95
CA VAL A 85 -4.12 1.09 15.73
C VAL A 85 -4.79 0.91 17.09
N THR A 86 -4.19 1.49 18.13
CA THR A 86 -4.83 1.62 19.45
C THR A 86 -5.38 3.02 19.58
N LEU A 87 -6.67 3.13 19.87
CA LEU A 87 -7.43 4.37 19.99
C LEU A 87 -7.80 4.59 21.45
N ASN A 88 -7.20 5.56 22.10
CA ASN A 88 -7.56 5.98 23.45
C ASN A 88 -8.90 6.74 23.43
N PRO A 89 -9.66 6.79 24.55
CA PRO A 89 -10.86 7.62 24.62
C PRO A 89 -10.58 9.09 24.21
N GLY A 90 -11.46 9.68 23.40
CA GLY A 90 -11.29 11.01 22.85
C GLY A 90 -10.55 11.05 21.50
N THR A 91 -9.95 12.19 21.19
CA THR A 91 -9.28 12.46 19.90
C THR A 91 -7.91 11.80 19.81
N ASN A 92 -7.69 11.03 18.76
CA ASN A 92 -6.42 10.39 18.41
C ASN A 92 -5.94 10.96 17.07
N ASN A 93 -4.65 11.34 17.01
CA ASN A 93 -4.01 11.79 15.79
C ASN A 93 -3.02 10.73 15.32
N ILE A 94 -3.36 10.02 14.24
CA ILE A 94 -2.58 8.93 13.69
C ILE A 94 -1.75 9.46 12.52
N VAL A 95 -0.46 9.14 12.52
CA VAL A 95 0.50 9.53 11.49
C VAL A 95 1.14 8.26 10.93
N ARG A 96 0.93 8.00 9.64
CA ARG A 96 1.45 6.80 8.97
C ARG A 96 2.20 7.20 7.70
N ARG A 97 3.50 6.92 7.66
CA ARG A 97 4.36 7.24 6.51
C ARG A 97 4.13 6.27 5.36
N SER A 98 4.27 6.72 4.12
CA SER A 98 4.14 5.86 2.93
C SER A 98 5.05 4.63 3.01
N GLU A 99 6.25 4.79 3.52
CA GLU A 99 7.30 3.78 3.65
C GLU A 99 6.94 2.64 4.61
N GLN A 100 5.91 2.84 5.44
CA GLN A 100 5.39 1.83 6.35
C GLN A 100 4.26 1.01 5.71
N SER A 101 3.93 1.23 4.44
CA SER A 101 2.83 0.54 3.76
C SER A 101 2.96 -0.98 3.86
N SER A 102 1.89 -1.62 4.34
CA SER A 102 1.72 -3.08 4.40
C SER A 102 1.70 -3.79 3.04
N VAL A 103 1.65 -3.01 1.96
CA VAL A 103 1.54 -3.50 0.58
C VAL A 103 2.93 -3.67 -0.04
N THR A 104 3.90 -2.85 0.39
CA THR A 104 5.14 -2.65 -0.35
C THR A 104 6.39 -3.16 0.33
N ILE A 105 7.44 -3.32 -0.46
CA ILE A 105 8.81 -3.57 0.01
C ILE A 105 9.75 -2.44 -0.47
N PRO A 106 10.74 -2.03 0.35
CA PRO A 106 11.76 -1.08 -0.05
C PRO A 106 12.59 -1.62 -1.22
N TYR A 107 13.17 -0.68 -1.97
CA TYR A 107 13.91 -0.95 -3.20
C TYR A 107 15.03 -1.98 -3.01
N GLU A 108 15.75 -1.91 -1.89
CA GLU A 108 16.86 -2.79 -1.53
C GLU A 108 16.43 -4.25 -1.34
N ARG A 109 15.14 -4.52 -1.10
CA ARG A 109 14.60 -5.89 -1.09
C ARG A 109 14.25 -6.37 -2.49
N THR A 110 13.76 -5.50 -3.38
CA THR A 110 13.48 -5.85 -4.77
C THR A 110 14.76 -6.10 -5.58
N PHE A 111 15.78 -5.25 -5.42
CA PHE A 111 16.99 -5.26 -6.26
C PHE A 111 18.26 -5.72 -5.50
N ARG A 112 18.09 -6.50 -4.43
CA ARG A 112 19.23 -7.10 -3.71
C ARG A 112 20.04 -8.00 -4.64
N SER A 113 21.37 -8.00 -4.48
CA SER A 113 22.23 -8.94 -5.19
C SER A 113 21.82 -10.39 -4.95
N ALA A 114 21.74 -11.16 -6.04
CA ALA A 114 21.41 -12.59 -6.01
C ALA A 114 22.46 -13.42 -5.24
N ALA A 115 23.70 -12.94 -5.13
CA ALA A 115 24.77 -13.63 -4.40
C ALA A 115 24.47 -13.72 -2.89
N VAL A 116 23.70 -12.78 -2.36
CA VAL A 116 23.24 -12.78 -0.96
C VAL A 116 22.03 -13.70 -0.78
N SER A 117 21.23 -13.91 -1.82
CA SER A 117 20.03 -14.77 -1.76
C SER A 117 20.31 -16.24 -2.10
N SER A 118 21.48 -16.58 -2.63
CA SER A 118 21.88 -17.95 -3.02
C SER A 118 22.67 -18.72 -1.96
N GLN A 119 22.98 -18.13 -0.80
CA GLN A 119 23.68 -18.85 0.27
C GLN A 119 22.80 -19.88 0.99
N PRO A 120 23.34 -21.01 1.47
CA PRO A 120 22.58 -21.95 2.29
C PRO A 120 21.96 -21.26 3.52
N GLY A 121 20.68 -21.51 3.81
CA GLY A 121 19.95 -20.87 4.92
C GLY A 121 19.24 -19.55 4.58
N THR A 122 19.30 -19.09 3.32
CA THR A 122 18.66 -17.84 2.86
C THR A 122 17.21 -18.00 2.40
N GLU A 123 16.61 -19.18 2.55
CA GLU A 123 15.21 -19.43 2.13
C GLU A 123 14.23 -18.44 2.77
N VAL A 124 14.55 -17.98 3.99
CA VAL A 124 13.84 -16.90 4.70
C VAL A 124 13.78 -15.62 3.89
N TYR A 125 14.86 -15.28 3.18
CA TYR A 125 14.93 -14.08 2.37
C TYR A 125 14.14 -14.18 1.06
N ARG A 126 13.77 -15.39 0.60
CA ARG A 126 12.88 -15.52 -0.57
C ARG A 126 11.49 -14.96 -0.28
N PHE A 127 10.95 -15.24 0.92
CA PHE A 127 9.69 -14.64 1.36
C PHE A 127 9.82 -13.12 1.52
N CYS A 128 10.95 -12.64 2.05
CA CYS A 128 11.22 -11.22 2.21
C CYS A 128 11.20 -10.40 0.91
N ASN A 129 11.36 -11.06 -0.24
CA ASN A 129 11.29 -10.44 -1.56
C ASN A 129 9.86 -10.40 -2.12
N CYS A 130 8.90 -11.08 -1.48
CA CYS A 130 7.50 -10.95 -1.82
C CYS A 130 6.97 -9.60 -1.34
N GLY A 131 6.42 -8.84 -2.27
CA GLY A 131 5.61 -7.65 -2.01
C GLY A 131 5.75 -6.63 -3.13
N TRP A 132 4.87 -5.64 -3.12
CA TRP A 132 4.81 -4.67 -4.21
C TRP A 132 6.01 -3.73 -4.16
N PRO A 133 6.67 -3.39 -5.28
CA PRO A 133 7.79 -2.45 -5.24
C PRO A 133 7.33 -1.08 -4.71
N HIS A 134 7.99 -0.54 -3.68
CA HIS A 134 7.56 0.70 -3.04
C HIS A 134 7.42 1.88 -4.01
N HIS A 135 8.31 1.97 -5.00
CA HIS A 135 8.26 3.02 -6.02
C HIS A 135 7.02 2.96 -6.95
N LEU A 136 6.20 1.91 -6.83
CA LEU A 136 4.92 1.72 -7.52
C LEU A 136 3.70 1.82 -6.58
N LEU A 137 3.86 2.31 -5.34
CA LEU A 137 2.77 2.37 -4.34
C LEU A 137 1.53 3.12 -4.85
N ILE A 138 1.72 4.20 -5.62
CA ILE A 138 0.63 5.00 -6.18
C ILE A 138 0.63 4.97 -7.72
N PRO A 139 -0.53 5.11 -8.37
CA PRO A 139 -0.62 5.22 -9.83
C PRO A 139 0.22 6.38 -10.36
N LYS A 140 0.64 6.30 -11.64
CA LYS A 140 1.43 7.36 -12.28
C LYS A 140 0.74 8.73 -12.25
N GLY A 141 -0.57 8.78 -12.48
CA GLY A 141 -1.29 10.05 -12.67
C GLY A 141 -0.96 10.74 -14.00
N THR A 142 -1.23 12.04 -14.09
CA THR A 142 -1.04 12.86 -15.31
C THR A 142 -0.33 14.18 -14.99
N PRO A 143 0.27 14.87 -15.97
CA PRO A 143 0.87 16.19 -15.76
C PRO A 143 -0.10 17.23 -15.18
N GLU A 144 -1.36 17.18 -15.59
CA GLU A 144 -2.42 18.10 -15.16
C GLU A 144 -2.89 17.77 -13.72
N GLY A 145 -2.71 16.53 -13.29
CA GLY A 145 -3.14 16.01 -12.01
C GLY A 145 -4.41 15.17 -12.12
N LEU A 146 -4.24 13.85 -12.06
CA LEU A 146 -5.37 12.93 -12.07
C LEU A 146 -6.01 12.88 -10.68
N ARG A 147 -7.33 13.02 -10.61
CA ARG A 147 -8.09 13.04 -9.36
C ARG A 147 -8.45 11.63 -8.90
N PHE A 148 -8.22 11.37 -7.62
CA PHE A 148 -8.57 10.14 -6.95
C PHE A 148 -9.37 10.43 -5.68
N ASP A 149 -10.20 9.47 -5.29
CA ASP A 149 -10.72 9.38 -3.93
C ASP A 149 -9.74 8.56 -3.09
N LEU A 150 -9.17 9.19 -2.06
CA LEU A 150 -8.47 8.52 -0.98
C LEU A 150 -9.50 8.11 0.06
N PHE A 151 -9.63 6.81 0.30
CA PHE A 151 -10.54 6.23 1.26
C PHE A 151 -9.78 5.71 2.48
N ALA A 152 -10.27 6.03 3.67
CA ALA A 152 -9.80 5.43 4.92
C ALA A 152 -10.98 4.83 5.69
N MET A 153 -10.76 3.66 6.29
CA MET A 153 -11.72 2.99 7.17
C MET A 153 -11.00 2.46 8.39
N ILE A 154 -11.63 2.56 9.56
CA ILE A 154 -11.18 1.86 10.77
C ILE A 154 -12.23 0.82 11.17
N SER A 155 -11.94 -0.46 10.95
CA SER A 155 -12.76 -1.56 11.43
C SER A 155 -12.39 -1.98 12.85
N ASP A 156 -13.34 -2.57 13.58
CA ASP A 156 -13.09 -3.14 14.90
C ASP A 156 -12.15 -4.36 14.80
N TYR A 157 -11.00 -4.28 15.47
CA TYR A 157 -9.98 -5.33 15.45
C TYR A 157 -10.52 -6.68 15.97
N SER A 158 -11.49 -6.69 16.89
CA SER A 158 -12.07 -7.92 17.42
C SER A 158 -12.76 -8.78 16.34
N GLY A 159 -13.29 -8.13 15.29
CA GLY A 159 -13.89 -8.81 14.14
C GLY A 159 -12.88 -9.24 13.08
N ASP A 160 -11.68 -8.68 13.12
CA ASP A 160 -10.66 -8.76 12.07
C ASP A 160 -9.50 -9.68 12.45
N THR A 161 -9.17 -9.84 13.73
CA THR A 161 -8.05 -10.67 14.17
C THR A 161 -8.27 -12.17 13.89
N VAL A 162 -7.16 -12.87 13.65
CA VAL A 162 -7.08 -14.34 13.62
C VAL A 162 -6.49 -14.91 14.92
N ASN A 163 -6.48 -14.12 15.99
CA ASN A 163 -5.89 -14.44 17.30
C ASN A 163 -4.38 -14.74 17.24
N GLN A 164 -3.68 -14.06 16.34
CA GLN A 164 -2.23 -14.14 16.18
C GLN A 164 -1.68 -12.71 16.10
N GLU A 165 -0.83 -12.35 17.06
CA GLU A 165 -0.12 -11.08 17.01
C GLU A 165 1.12 -11.21 16.13
N PHE A 166 1.46 -10.13 15.44
CA PHE A 166 2.69 -10.02 14.68
C PHE A 166 3.20 -8.58 14.74
N ASP A 167 4.51 -8.41 14.58
CA ASP A 167 5.13 -7.11 14.41
C ASP A 167 5.49 -6.92 12.93
N GLU A 168 5.00 -5.84 12.34
CA GLU A 168 5.24 -5.44 10.95
C GLU A 168 6.74 -5.18 10.68
N ASN A 169 7.52 -4.82 11.72
CA ASN A 169 8.92 -4.41 11.57
C ASN A 169 9.93 -5.56 11.64
N VAL A 170 9.48 -6.80 11.85
CA VAL A 170 10.34 -7.97 11.98
C VAL A 170 9.96 -9.04 10.96
N ASN A 171 10.89 -9.95 10.68
CA ASN A 171 10.66 -11.16 9.88
C ASN A 171 10.00 -10.94 8.50
N CYS A 172 10.14 -9.75 7.93
CA CYS A 172 9.55 -9.38 6.64
C CYS A 172 8.02 -9.45 6.60
N ASN A 173 7.38 -9.10 7.72
CA ASN A 173 5.93 -9.02 7.87
C ASN A 173 5.31 -7.71 7.34
N ASP A 174 6.13 -6.84 6.75
CA ASP A 174 5.75 -5.51 6.27
C ASP A 174 5.05 -5.52 4.90
N SER A 175 5.04 -6.64 4.16
CA SER A 175 4.31 -6.79 2.89
C SER A 175 3.06 -7.68 3.00
N HIS A 176 2.51 -7.78 4.21
CA HIS A 176 1.47 -8.76 4.53
C HIS A 176 0.14 -8.56 3.79
N SER A 177 -0.15 -7.40 3.21
CA SER A 177 -1.38 -7.20 2.44
C SER A 177 -1.45 -8.14 1.24
N PHE A 178 -0.36 -8.30 0.48
CA PHE A 178 -0.31 -9.15 -0.71
C PHE A 178 0.37 -10.50 -0.48
N CYS A 179 1.28 -10.59 0.50
CA CYS A 179 2.10 -11.78 0.71
C CYS A 179 1.69 -12.60 1.95
N GLY A 180 0.77 -12.07 2.76
CA GLY A 180 0.46 -12.65 4.06
C GLY A 180 1.66 -12.66 4.99
N LEU A 181 1.68 -13.60 5.93
CA LEU A 181 2.80 -13.80 6.85
C LEU A 181 3.40 -15.18 6.58
N ARG A 182 4.72 -15.27 6.67
CA ARG A 182 5.41 -16.54 6.47
C ARG A 182 5.02 -17.55 7.55
N ASP A 183 4.66 -18.76 7.11
CA ASP A 183 4.34 -19.91 7.97
C ASP A 183 3.25 -19.59 9.02
N GLN A 184 2.39 -18.62 8.70
CA GLN A 184 1.41 -18.03 9.59
C GLN A 184 0.09 -17.77 8.84
N LEU A 185 -0.99 -17.57 9.59
CA LEU A 185 -2.27 -17.18 9.00
C LEU A 185 -2.20 -15.77 8.41
N TYR A 186 -2.99 -15.51 7.36
CA TYR A 186 -3.20 -14.16 6.87
C TYR A 186 -3.78 -13.30 8.02
N PRO A 187 -3.17 -12.15 8.38
CA PRO A 187 -3.43 -11.48 9.65
C PRO A 187 -4.70 -10.63 9.67
N ASP A 188 -5.71 -11.02 8.88
CA ASP A 188 -6.98 -10.33 8.74
C ASP A 188 -8.05 -11.34 8.28
N ARG A 189 -9.05 -11.56 9.13
CA ARG A 189 -10.14 -12.52 8.89
C ARG A 189 -11.13 -12.01 7.84
N ARG A 190 -11.10 -10.72 7.50
CA ARG A 190 -11.95 -10.16 6.44
C ARG A 190 -11.48 -10.68 5.07
N PRO A 191 -12.37 -10.77 4.06
CA PRO A 191 -11.95 -11.02 2.69
C PRO A 191 -10.90 -10.02 2.24
N MET A 192 -9.89 -10.48 1.48
CA MET A 192 -8.93 -9.59 0.83
C MET A 192 -9.68 -8.58 -0.07
N GLY A 193 -9.38 -7.30 0.09
CA GLY A 193 -10.11 -6.21 -0.58
C GLY A 193 -11.31 -5.65 0.20
N TYR A 194 -11.61 -6.14 1.41
CA TYR A 194 -12.65 -5.55 2.26
C TYR A 194 -12.37 -4.05 2.52
N PRO A 195 -13.38 -3.15 2.35
CA PRO A 195 -14.81 -3.43 2.18
C PRO A 195 -15.34 -3.44 0.73
N PHE A 196 -14.46 -3.44 -0.28
CA PHE A 196 -14.83 -3.29 -1.70
C PHE A 196 -14.98 -4.62 -2.46
N ASP A 197 -14.71 -5.75 -1.80
CA ASP A 197 -14.83 -7.10 -2.37
C ASP A 197 -16.25 -7.43 -2.81
N ARG A 198 -17.27 -6.86 -2.13
CA ARG A 198 -18.69 -7.10 -2.40
C ARG A 198 -19.38 -5.91 -3.03
N ASN A 199 -20.51 -6.18 -3.69
CA ASN A 199 -21.42 -5.12 -4.10
C ASN A 199 -22.14 -4.54 -2.85
N ALA A 200 -22.39 -3.24 -2.87
CA ALA A 200 -23.27 -2.58 -1.91
C ALA A 200 -24.75 -2.71 -2.33
N ALA A 201 -25.65 -2.24 -1.46
CA ALA A 201 -27.07 -2.14 -1.77
C ALA A 201 -27.29 -1.28 -3.03
N THR A 202 -28.36 -1.54 -3.79
CA THR A 202 -28.69 -0.82 -5.03
C THR A 202 -28.93 0.68 -4.85
N SER A 203 -29.24 1.11 -3.62
CA SER A 203 -29.36 2.51 -3.22
C SER A 203 -28.03 3.26 -3.16
N ILE A 204 -26.90 2.56 -3.07
CA ILE A 204 -25.55 3.15 -3.06
C ILE A 204 -25.11 3.40 -4.49
N ARG A 205 -25.09 4.67 -4.91
CA ARG A 205 -24.78 5.08 -6.29
C ARG A 205 -23.37 5.61 -6.43
N THR A 206 -22.84 6.23 -5.39
CA THR A 206 -21.49 6.83 -5.34
C THR A 206 -20.70 6.31 -4.13
N LEU A 207 -19.38 6.49 -4.15
CA LEU A 207 -18.55 6.20 -2.98
C LEU A 207 -18.92 7.08 -1.77
N GLN A 208 -19.40 8.30 -2.00
CA GLN A 208 -19.91 9.17 -0.94
C GLN A 208 -21.15 8.57 -0.24
N ASP A 209 -22.06 7.97 -1.01
CA ASP A 209 -23.24 7.30 -0.44
C ASP A 209 -22.84 6.12 0.44
N PHE A 210 -21.77 5.40 0.06
CA PHE A 210 -21.24 4.27 0.81
C PHE A 210 -20.62 4.70 2.15
N THR A 211 -19.90 5.83 2.18
CA THR A 211 -19.17 6.29 3.37
C THR A 211 -20.03 7.11 4.33
N ARG A 212 -20.96 7.93 3.83
CA ARG A 212 -21.80 8.82 4.64
C ARG A 212 -22.51 8.17 5.84
N PRO A 213 -23.09 6.95 5.74
CA PRO A 213 -23.74 6.32 6.89
C PRO A 213 -22.75 5.71 7.91
N ASN A 214 -21.46 5.63 7.58
CA ASN A 214 -20.44 4.95 8.37
C ASN A 214 -19.45 5.96 8.97
N SER A 215 -19.58 6.26 10.26
CA SER A 215 -18.73 7.25 10.96
C SER A 215 -17.26 6.83 11.08
N ASN A 216 -16.94 5.56 10.83
CA ASN A 216 -15.61 5.00 10.81
C ASN A 216 -14.95 5.00 9.42
N MET A 217 -15.58 5.65 8.43
CA MET A 217 -15.07 5.80 7.06
C MET A 217 -14.89 7.28 6.72
N ALA A 218 -13.88 7.60 5.93
CA ALA A 218 -13.63 8.95 5.43
C ALA A 218 -13.14 8.93 3.98
N LEU A 219 -13.47 9.98 3.24
CA LEU A 219 -13.01 10.23 1.89
C LEU A 219 -12.23 11.54 1.84
N THR A 220 -11.19 11.59 1.02
CA THR A 220 -10.41 12.79 0.76
C THR A 220 -10.06 12.85 -0.71
N ASP A 221 -10.36 13.97 -1.35
CA ASP A 221 -9.97 14.22 -2.73
C ASP A 221 -8.47 14.46 -2.80
N VAL A 222 -7.76 13.65 -3.57
CA VAL A 222 -6.32 13.81 -3.81
C VAL A 222 -6.03 13.90 -5.31
N GLN A 223 -4.91 14.53 -5.64
CA GLN A 223 -4.43 14.63 -7.02
C GLN A 223 -3.05 14.00 -7.13
N VAL A 224 -2.89 13.13 -8.12
CA VAL A 224 -1.58 12.57 -8.48
C VAL A 224 -1.08 13.25 -9.74
N LYS A 225 -0.11 14.15 -9.54
CA LYS A 225 0.59 14.88 -10.60
C LYS A 225 1.88 14.16 -10.99
N PHE A 226 2.02 13.89 -12.27
CA PHE A 226 3.22 13.30 -12.88
C PHE A 226 4.13 14.40 -13.46
N THR A 227 5.39 14.41 -13.06
CA THR A 227 6.41 15.28 -13.65
C THR A 227 7.30 14.45 -14.57
N ASN A 228 7.40 14.85 -15.84
CA ASN A 228 8.26 14.19 -16.83
C ASN A 228 9.74 14.59 -16.64
N THR A 229 10.29 14.31 -15.46
CA THR A 229 11.68 14.57 -15.09
C THR A 229 12.30 13.29 -14.58
N VAL A 230 13.55 13.06 -14.97
CA VAL A 230 14.35 11.92 -14.51
C VAL A 230 15.24 12.38 -13.37
N ILE A 231 15.06 11.78 -12.19
CA ILE A 231 15.88 12.01 -11.00
C ILE A 231 16.80 10.79 -10.82
N ALA A 232 18.11 11.02 -10.70
CA ALA A 232 19.03 9.92 -10.38
C ALA A 232 18.84 9.51 -8.92
N ARG A 233 18.78 8.21 -8.64
CA ARG A 233 18.90 7.70 -7.27
C ARG A 233 20.33 7.97 -6.79
N THR A 234 20.46 8.80 -5.77
CA THR A 234 21.72 9.00 -5.03
C THR A 234 21.95 7.86 -4.06
#